data_AF-A0A1X2GUI9-F1
#
_entry.id   AF-A0A1X2GUI9-F1
#
_cell.length_a   1.000
_cell.length_b   1.000
_cell.length_c   1.000
_cell.angle_alpha   90.00
_cell.angle_beta   90.00
_cell.angle_gamma   90.00
#
_symmetry.space_group_name_H-M   'P 1'
#
loop_
_entity.id
_entity.type
_entity.pdbx_description
1 polymer ?
#
loop_
_entity_poly.entity_id
_entity_poly.type
_entity_poly.pdbx_seq_one_letter_code
_entity_poly.pdbx_strand_id
1 'polypeptide(L)'
;MAVYGFLALGLVTWVGLTNCQPEGGYINDGVTMLAVPAGLGVLGAVICFIVWIVGMYVIGAVAGLAFALFVLCWRQDLVISSMVARICFLTAMPLVFAGATFFLERHIILVSTAFVGAYLFTLAVDLLARTGYAAGVRTLLDRNPAHAVDYNLTKNVYVLLAVTLLLFLISCALQHLLCRGRQFGVRYVTPAKPHSSPSAAHEEHLVDAPTSPDLHPE
;
A
#
# COMPACT_ATOMS: atom_id res chain seq x y z
N MET A 1 0.19 0.51 -7.26
CA MET A 1 -1.00 1.36 -7.48
C MET A 1 -2.13 0.58 -8.11
N ALA A 2 -2.03 0.13 -9.36
CA ALA A 2 -3.11 -0.59 -10.07
C ALA A 2 -3.70 -1.77 -9.27
N VAL A 3 -2.83 -2.61 -8.68
CA VAL A 3 -3.26 -3.75 -7.84
C VAL A 3 -4.13 -3.31 -6.66
N TYR A 4 -3.80 -2.19 -6.00
CA TYR A 4 -4.58 -1.69 -4.87
C TYR A 4 -5.92 -1.10 -5.30
N GLY A 5 -5.98 -0.45 -6.47
CA GLY A 5 -7.24 -0.03 -7.07
C GLY A 5 -8.15 -1.22 -7.41
N PHE A 6 -7.57 -2.30 -7.94
CA PHE A 6 -8.28 -3.56 -8.17
C PHE A 6 -8.85 -4.14 -6.87
N LEU A 7 -8.01 -4.26 -5.85
CA LEU A 7 -8.42 -4.82 -4.56
C LEU A 7 -9.50 -3.97 -3.89
N ALA A 8 -9.37 -2.64 -3.90
CA ALA A 8 -10.32 -1.74 -3.26
C ALA A 8 -11.70 -1.79 -3.93
N LEU A 9 -11.80 -1.53 -5.24
CA LEU A 9 -13.09 -1.53 -5.92
C LEU A 9 -13.67 -2.94 -6.06
N GLY A 10 -12.83 -3.95 -6.30
CA GLY A 10 -13.27 -5.34 -6.35
C GLY A 10 -13.89 -5.77 -5.01
N LEU A 11 -13.21 -5.49 -3.90
CA LEU A 11 -13.72 -5.86 -2.58
C LEU A 11 -15.01 -5.11 -2.22
N VAL A 12 -15.05 -3.78 -2.42
CA VAL A 12 -16.27 -3.00 -2.14
C VAL A 12 -17.46 -3.49 -2.97
N THR A 13 -17.22 -3.81 -4.24
CA THR A 13 -18.26 -4.36 -5.13
C THR A 13 -18.74 -5.73 -4.65
N TRP A 14 -17.81 -6.61 -4.27
CA TRP A 14 -18.15 -7.93 -3.74
C TRP A 14 -18.98 -7.82 -2.46
N VAL A 15 -18.53 -7.00 -1.49
CA VAL A 15 -19.27 -6.77 -0.23
C VAL A 15 -20.67 -6.21 -0.50
N GLY A 16 -20.81 -5.26 -1.43
CA GLY A 16 -22.11 -4.72 -1.81
C GLY A 16 -23.05 -5.76 -2.42
N LEU A 17 -22.54 -6.61 -3.32
CA LEU A 17 -23.32 -7.68 -3.94
C LEU A 17 -23.74 -8.74 -2.92
N THR A 18 -22.82 -9.20 -2.08
CA THR A 18 -23.11 -10.25 -1.09
C THR A 18 -24.16 -9.80 -0.07
N ASN A 19 -24.08 -8.55 0.40
CA ASN A 19 -25.07 -8.01 1.33
C ASN A 19 -26.45 -7.73 0.69
N CYS A 20 -26.50 -7.49 -0.62
CA CYS A 20 -27.74 -7.27 -1.37
C CYS A 20 -28.26 -8.52 -2.09
N GLN A 21 -27.65 -9.69 -1.84
CA GLN A 21 -28.02 -10.94 -2.50
C GLN A 21 -29.41 -11.40 -2.03
N PRO A 22 -30.36 -11.66 -2.95
CA PRO A 22 -31.68 -12.17 -2.59
C PRO A 22 -31.62 -13.63 -2.09
N GLU A 23 -32.64 -14.08 -1.35
CA GLU A 23 -32.69 -15.43 -0.78
C GLU A 23 -32.59 -16.55 -1.81
N GLY A 24 -33.08 -16.32 -3.04
CA GLY A 24 -32.97 -17.26 -4.16
C GLY A 24 -31.64 -17.21 -4.93
N GLY A 25 -30.68 -16.38 -4.49
CA GLY A 25 -29.42 -16.14 -5.19
C GLY A 25 -29.58 -15.40 -6.51
N TYR A 26 -28.48 -15.14 -7.21
CA TYR A 26 -28.53 -14.65 -8.59
C TYR A 26 -28.71 -15.80 -9.59
N ILE A 27 -29.25 -15.49 -10.77
CA ILE A 27 -29.48 -16.46 -11.87
C ILE A 27 -28.22 -17.31 -12.15
N ASN A 28 -27.03 -16.69 -12.09
CA ASN A 28 -25.73 -17.35 -12.16
C ASN A 28 -24.83 -16.89 -10.99
N ASP A 29 -25.22 -17.24 -9.77
CA ASP A 29 -24.64 -16.75 -8.52
C ASP A 29 -23.09 -16.73 -8.50
N GLY A 30 -22.46 -17.86 -8.80
CA GLY A 30 -21.00 -17.96 -8.81
C GLY A 30 -20.32 -17.09 -9.87
N VAL A 31 -20.92 -16.94 -11.06
CA VAL A 31 -20.36 -16.11 -12.14
C VAL A 31 -20.57 -14.64 -11.82
N THR A 32 -21.74 -14.23 -11.32
CA THR A 32 -22.04 -12.85 -10.97
C THR A 32 -21.18 -12.35 -9.81
N MET A 33 -21.01 -13.18 -8.77
CA MET A 33 -20.15 -12.90 -7.61
C MET A 33 -18.66 -12.79 -7.95
N LEU A 34 -18.23 -13.33 -9.09
CA LEU A 34 -16.83 -13.26 -9.53
C LEU A 34 -16.62 -12.19 -10.61
N ALA A 35 -17.42 -12.23 -11.67
CA ALA A 35 -17.23 -11.41 -12.87
C ALA A 35 -17.49 -9.93 -12.60
N VAL A 36 -18.51 -9.58 -11.80
CA VAL A 36 -18.86 -8.18 -11.52
C VAL A 36 -17.79 -7.52 -10.64
N PRO A 37 -17.37 -8.10 -9.49
CA PRO A 37 -16.25 -7.57 -8.72
C PRO A 37 -14.93 -7.52 -9.50
N ALA A 38 -14.62 -8.55 -10.30
CA ALA A 38 -13.42 -8.54 -11.12
C ALA A 38 -13.45 -7.42 -12.18
N GLY A 39 -14.59 -7.22 -12.86
CA GLY A 39 -14.77 -6.16 -13.85
C GLY A 39 -14.62 -4.75 -13.25
N LEU A 40 -15.31 -4.48 -12.13
CA LEU A 40 -15.18 -3.19 -11.44
C LEU A 40 -13.81 -3.02 -10.79
N GLY A 41 -13.16 -4.10 -10.37
CA GLY A 41 -11.78 -4.10 -9.92
C GLY A 41 -10.82 -3.63 -11.04
N VAL A 42 -10.96 -4.16 -12.26
CA VAL A 42 -10.12 -3.71 -13.39
C VAL A 42 -10.31 -2.21 -13.66
N LEU A 43 -11.56 -1.73 -13.60
CA LEU A 43 -11.84 -0.30 -13.71
C LEU A 43 -11.13 0.50 -12.60
N GLY A 44 -11.17 0.02 -11.36
CA GLY A 44 -10.47 0.61 -10.23
C GLY A 44 -8.95 0.65 -10.39
N ALA A 45 -8.38 -0.39 -11.00
CA ALA A 45 -6.97 -0.45 -11.33
C ALA A 45 -6.56 0.65 -12.32
N VAL A 46 -7.36 0.85 -13.37
CA VAL A 46 -7.15 1.90 -14.38
C VAL A 46 -7.27 3.29 -13.76
N ILE A 47 -8.31 3.54 -12.95
CA ILE A 47 -8.51 4.83 -12.28
C ILE A 47 -7.32 5.16 -11.35
N CYS A 48 -6.90 4.21 -10.52
CA CYS A 48 -5.77 4.41 -9.61
C CYS A 48 -4.42 4.53 -10.33
N PHE A 49 -4.32 4.01 -11.56
CA PHE A 49 -3.13 4.17 -12.40
C PHE A 49 -3.06 5.57 -13.01
N ILE A 50 -4.19 6.10 -13.50
CA ILE A 50 -4.28 7.46 -14.05
C ILE A 50 -4.11 8.50 -12.93
N VAL A 51 -4.77 8.29 -11.80
CA VAL A 51 -4.77 9.22 -10.65
C VAL A 51 -3.84 8.69 -9.55
N TRP A 52 -2.54 8.83 -9.78
CA TRP A 52 -1.50 8.30 -8.89
C TRP A 52 -1.57 8.84 -7.45
N ILE A 53 -1.99 10.10 -7.27
CA ILE A 53 -2.16 10.73 -5.94
C ILE A 53 -3.21 9.97 -5.13
N VAL A 54 -4.36 9.68 -5.73
CA VAL A 54 -5.44 8.89 -5.09
C VAL A 54 -4.95 7.46 -4.82
N GLY A 55 -4.20 6.88 -5.75
CA GLY A 55 -3.62 5.54 -5.59
C GLY A 55 -2.79 5.36 -4.31
N MET A 56 -2.03 6.39 -3.90
CA MET A 56 -1.25 6.34 -2.65
C MET A 56 -2.14 6.25 -1.41
N TYR A 57 -3.22 7.02 -1.35
CA TYR A 57 -4.18 6.96 -0.24
C TYR A 57 -4.92 5.62 -0.21
N VAL A 58 -5.26 5.07 -1.37
CA VAL A 58 -5.92 3.76 -1.49
C VAL A 58 -5.01 2.64 -0.96
N ILE A 59 -3.68 2.71 -1.15
CA ILE A 59 -2.76 1.75 -0.54
C ILE A 59 -2.91 1.73 0.98
N GLY A 60 -2.86 2.90 1.61
CA GLY A 60 -3.02 3.02 3.06
C GLY A 60 -4.39 2.50 3.50
N ALA A 61 -5.47 2.89 2.83
CA ALA A 61 -6.82 2.46 3.17
C ALA A 61 -6.99 0.93 3.11
N VAL A 62 -6.50 0.29 2.04
CA VAL A 62 -6.56 -1.18 1.88
C VAL A 62 -5.73 -1.88 2.94
N ALA A 63 -4.56 -1.36 3.29
CA ALA A 63 -3.74 -1.92 4.36
C ALA A 63 -4.39 -1.78 5.73
N GLY A 64 -4.98 -0.63 6.04
CA GLY A 64 -5.75 -0.43 7.27
C GLY A 64 -6.95 -1.38 7.36
N LEU A 65 -7.65 -1.61 6.24
CA LEU A 65 -8.74 -2.58 6.18
C LEU A 65 -8.25 -4.01 6.43
N ALA A 66 -7.19 -4.43 5.73
CA ALA A 66 -6.59 -5.75 5.91
C ALA A 66 -6.10 -5.95 7.36
N PHE A 67 -5.51 -4.92 7.96
CA PHE A 67 -5.06 -4.95 9.35
C PHE A 67 -6.22 -5.08 10.32
N ALA A 68 -7.31 -4.33 10.11
CA ALA A 68 -8.51 -4.43 10.93
C ALA A 68 -9.14 -5.84 10.87
N LEU A 69 -9.25 -6.40 9.67
CA LEU A 69 -9.75 -7.77 9.46
C LEU A 69 -8.85 -8.79 10.16
N PHE A 70 -7.53 -8.67 9.98
CA PHE A 70 -6.56 -9.55 10.63
C PHE A 70 -6.71 -9.54 12.16
N VAL A 71 -6.78 -8.35 12.77
CA VAL A 71 -6.92 -8.21 14.23
C VAL A 71 -8.23 -8.83 14.72
N LEU A 72 -9.33 -8.63 14.01
CA LEU A 72 -10.64 -9.15 14.41
C LEU A 72 -10.73 -10.68 14.36
N CYS A 73 -9.96 -11.33 13.49
CA CYS A 73 -9.90 -12.79 13.35
C CYS A 73 -9.15 -13.52 14.49
N TRP A 74 -8.57 -12.82 15.47
CA TRP A 74 -7.84 -13.46 16.58
C TRP A 74 -8.72 -14.15 17.63
N ARG A 75 -10.04 -13.98 17.58
CA ARG A 75 -10.99 -14.57 18.55
C ARG A 75 -12.25 -15.10 17.84
N GLN A 76 -12.86 -16.15 18.40
CA GLN A 76 -14.05 -16.81 17.80
C GLN A 76 -15.25 -15.88 17.77
N ASP A 77 -15.54 -15.22 18.89
CA ASP A 77 -16.57 -14.18 18.96
C ASP A 77 -16.15 -12.88 18.28
N LEU A 78 -15.04 -12.89 17.54
CA LEU A 78 -14.28 -11.72 17.11
C LEU A 78 -13.79 -10.90 18.32
N VAL A 79 -12.69 -10.17 18.16
CA VAL A 79 -12.07 -9.47 19.30
C VAL A 79 -13.03 -8.46 19.96
N ILE A 80 -13.93 -7.88 19.16
CA ILE A 80 -14.93 -6.91 19.61
C ILE A 80 -16.30 -7.59 19.55
N SER A 81 -17.04 -7.71 20.66
CA SER A 81 -18.36 -8.36 20.66
C SER A 81 -19.49 -7.47 20.11
N SER A 82 -19.41 -6.15 20.35
CA SER A 82 -20.43 -5.19 19.90
C SER A 82 -20.35 -4.96 18.38
N MET A 83 -21.49 -5.15 17.70
CA MET A 83 -21.61 -4.92 16.25
C MET A 83 -21.21 -3.50 15.84
N VAL A 84 -21.66 -2.50 16.60
CA VAL A 84 -21.37 -1.09 16.32
C VAL A 84 -19.87 -0.84 16.42
N ALA A 85 -19.23 -1.35 17.47
CA ALA A 85 -17.80 -1.18 17.66
C ALA A 85 -16.96 -1.89 16.59
N ARG A 86 -17.43 -3.04 16.06
CA ARG A 86 -16.78 -3.69 14.91
C ARG A 86 -16.79 -2.81 13.67
N ILE A 87 -17.96 -2.28 13.29
CA ILE A 87 -18.10 -1.45 12.09
C ILE A 87 -17.27 -0.18 12.23
N CYS A 88 -17.29 0.45 13.41
CA CYS A 88 -16.43 1.59 13.71
C CYS A 88 -14.94 1.23 13.58
N PHE A 89 -14.51 0.07 14.06
CA PHE A 89 -13.12 -0.37 13.93
C PHE A 89 -12.72 -0.66 12.47
N LEU A 90 -13.57 -1.36 11.71
CA LEU A 90 -13.34 -1.63 10.28
C LEU A 90 -13.28 -0.36 9.43
N THR A 91 -14.00 0.69 9.81
CA THR A 91 -14.04 1.96 9.06
C THR A 91 -12.97 2.95 9.52
N ALA A 92 -12.66 2.98 10.82
CA ALA A 92 -11.65 3.88 11.38
C ALA A 92 -10.22 3.49 10.95
N MET A 93 -9.88 2.21 10.95
CA MET A 93 -8.51 1.75 10.62
C MET A 93 -8.07 2.10 9.19
N PRO A 94 -8.88 1.90 8.14
CA PRO A 94 -8.59 2.41 6.79
C PRO A 94 -8.35 3.92 6.75
N LEU A 95 -9.16 4.71 7.48
CA LEU A 95 -9.01 6.17 7.52
C LEU A 95 -7.72 6.58 8.23
N VAL A 96 -7.38 5.92 9.33
CA VAL A 96 -6.13 6.17 10.07
C VAL A 96 -4.92 5.86 9.19
N PHE A 97 -4.90 4.73 8.50
CA PHE A 97 -3.77 4.39 7.62
C PHE A 97 -3.72 5.29 6.38
N ALA A 98 -4.87 5.64 5.79
CA ALA A 98 -4.92 6.60 4.69
C ALA A 98 -4.39 7.99 5.11
N GLY A 99 -4.77 8.46 6.31
CA GLY A 99 -4.24 9.70 6.89
C GLY A 99 -2.76 9.61 7.25
N ALA A 100 -2.29 8.46 7.75
CA ALA A 100 -0.89 8.23 8.06
C ALA A 100 0.00 8.28 6.79
N THR A 101 -0.53 7.87 5.63
CA THR A 101 0.15 8.00 4.34
C THR A 101 0.52 9.46 4.04
N PHE A 102 -0.25 10.44 4.49
CA PHE A 102 0.07 11.86 4.30
C PHE A 102 1.36 12.28 5.02
N PHE A 103 1.59 11.76 6.22
CA PHE A 103 2.73 12.14 7.06
C PHE A 103 3.99 11.30 6.80
N LEU A 104 3.82 9.99 6.55
CA LEU A 104 4.91 9.02 6.42
C LEU A 104 4.81 8.23 5.12
N GLU A 105 4.55 8.90 3.99
CA GLU A 105 4.27 8.30 2.68
C GLU A 105 5.14 7.08 2.36
N ARG A 106 6.47 7.23 2.36
CA ARG A 106 7.41 6.14 2.05
C ARG A 106 7.32 4.97 3.01
N HIS A 107 7.25 5.23 4.32
CA HIS A 107 7.27 4.18 5.33
C HIS A 107 5.94 3.41 5.34
N ILE A 108 4.82 4.14 5.26
CA ILE A 108 3.48 3.55 5.23
C ILE A 108 3.30 2.72 3.96
N ILE A 109 3.74 3.18 2.79
CA ILE A 109 3.62 2.40 1.54
C ILE A 109 4.41 1.08 1.64
N LEU A 110 5.65 1.11 2.15
CA LEU A 110 6.44 -0.12 2.32
C LEU A 110 5.75 -1.09 3.28
N VAL A 111 5.43 -0.65 4.49
CA VAL A 111 4.77 -1.48 5.51
C VAL A 111 3.42 -2.01 5.01
N SER A 112 2.61 -1.16 4.39
CA SER A 112 1.32 -1.52 3.81
C SER A 112 1.46 -2.61 2.76
N THR A 113 2.46 -2.50 1.88
CA THR A 113 2.66 -3.49 0.82
C THR A 113 3.18 -4.82 1.30
N ALA A 114 4.06 -4.82 2.31
CA ALA A 114 4.49 -6.04 2.97
C ALA A 114 3.30 -6.73 3.66
N PHE A 115 2.47 -5.98 4.38
CA PHE A 115 1.36 -6.54 5.14
C PHE A 115 0.24 -7.07 4.25
N VAL A 116 -0.23 -6.27 3.29
CA VAL A 116 -1.28 -6.69 2.35
C VAL A 116 -0.84 -7.90 1.51
N GLY A 117 0.42 -7.92 1.08
CA GLY A 117 0.98 -9.07 0.37
C GLY A 117 0.98 -10.35 1.21
N ALA A 118 1.47 -10.28 2.45
CA ALA A 118 1.46 -11.41 3.37
C ALA A 118 0.04 -11.89 3.68
N TYR A 119 -0.89 -10.97 3.93
CA TYR A 119 -2.29 -11.26 4.21
C TYR A 119 -2.98 -11.96 3.03
N LEU A 120 -2.85 -11.43 1.81
CA LEU A 120 -3.43 -12.03 0.61
C LEU A 120 -2.82 -13.39 0.30
N PHE A 121 -1.52 -13.56 0.50
CA PHE A 121 -0.86 -14.84 0.32
C PHE A 121 -1.41 -15.89 1.28
N THR A 122 -1.51 -15.58 2.58
CA THR A 122 -2.11 -16.49 3.56
C THR A 122 -3.58 -16.78 3.25
N LEU A 123 -4.34 -15.77 2.82
CA LEU A 123 -5.74 -15.95 2.44
C LEU A 123 -5.87 -16.85 1.20
N ALA A 124 -4.99 -16.73 0.22
CA ALA A 124 -4.95 -17.63 -0.95
C ALA A 124 -4.62 -19.08 -0.55
N VAL A 125 -3.67 -19.26 0.38
CA VAL A 125 -3.35 -20.59 0.95
C VAL A 125 -4.57 -21.16 1.68
N ASP A 126 -5.29 -20.35 2.46
CA ASP A 126 -6.51 -20.79 3.15
C ASP A 126 -7.61 -21.19 2.17
N LEU A 127 -7.82 -20.44 1.09
CA LEU A 127 -8.80 -20.79 0.06
C LEU A 127 -8.50 -22.14 -0.61
N LEU A 128 -7.22 -22.50 -0.74
CA LEU A 128 -6.79 -23.79 -1.29
C LEU A 128 -6.89 -24.92 -0.25
N ALA A 129 -6.48 -24.66 1.00
CA ALA A 129 -6.44 -25.64 2.08
C ALA A 129 -7.77 -25.82 2.83
N ARG A 130 -8.74 -24.90 2.62
CA ARG A 130 -10.06 -24.84 3.26
C ARG A 130 -10.01 -24.91 4.79
N THR A 131 -9.07 -24.19 5.37
CA THR A 131 -8.79 -24.19 6.82
C THR A 131 -9.76 -23.34 7.65
N GLY A 132 -10.46 -22.39 7.03
CA GLY A 132 -11.55 -21.63 7.65
C GLY A 132 -11.20 -20.18 8.04
N TYR A 133 -9.99 -19.70 7.74
CA TYR A 133 -9.62 -18.30 7.93
C TYR A 133 -10.43 -17.36 7.03
N ALA A 134 -10.67 -17.75 5.76
CA ALA A 134 -11.53 -17.00 4.86
C ALA A 134 -12.99 -16.93 5.34
N ALA A 135 -13.46 -17.92 6.11
CA ALA A 135 -14.79 -17.90 6.71
C ALA A 135 -14.93 -16.79 7.76
N GLY A 136 -13.87 -16.48 8.52
CA GLY A 136 -13.87 -15.37 9.47
C GLY A 136 -14.00 -14.01 8.78
N VAL A 137 -13.26 -13.82 7.69
CA VAL A 137 -13.35 -12.61 6.86
C VAL A 137 -14.73 -12.48 6.22
N ARG A 138 -15.29 -13.60 5.74
CA ARG A 138 -16.64 -13.63 5.18
C ARG A 138 -17.68 -13.25 6.24
N THR A 139 -17.63 -13.84 7.43
CA THR A 139 -18.55 -13.51 8.55
C THR A 139 -18.48 -12.03 8.97
N LEU A 140 -17.34 -11.39 8.76
CA LEU A 140 -17.13 -9.97 9.02
C LEU A 140 -17.76 -9.04 7.98
N LEU A 141 -17.71 -9.44 6.71
CA LEU A 141 -18.09 -8.60 5.57
C LEU A 141 -19.47 -8.94 4.99
N ASP A 142 -19.89 -10.19 5.14
CA ASP A 142 -21.19 -10.74 4.76
C ASP A 142 -22.13 -10.65 5.96
N ARG A 143 -23.08 -9.72 5.90
CA ARG A 143 -24.10 -9.51 6.93
C ARG A 143 -25.45 -10.09 6.51
N ASN A 144 -25.52 -10.81 5.39
CA ASN A 144 -26.77 -11.33 4.89
C ASN A 144 -27.23 -12.55 5.74
N PRO A 145 -28.42 -12.51 6.36
CA PRO A 145 -28.91 -13.64 7.15
C PRO A 145 -29.14 -14.92 6.33
N ALA A 146 -29.34 -14.79 5.01
CA ALA A 146 -29.54 -15.94 4.12
C ALA A 146 -28.28 -16.80 3.93
N HIS A 147 -27.09 -16.25 4.24
CA HIS A 147 -25.79 -16.90 4.01
C HIS A 147 -24.91 -16.89 5.27
N ALA A 148 -25.52 -16.98 6.45
CA ALA A 148 -24.78 -16.98 7.71
C ALA A 148 -23.74 -18.11 7.75
N VAL A 149 -22.47 -17.74 7.88
CA VAL A 149 -21.34 -18.67 8.03
C VAL A 149 -20.89 -18.66 9.48
N ASP A 150 -20.86 -19.83 10.11
CA ASP A 150 -20.34 -19.97 11.47
C ASP A 150 -18.81 -20.00 11.45
N TYR A 151 -18.20 -19.01 12.09
CA TYR A 151 -16.75 -18.93 12.22
C TYR A 151 -16.24 -19.71 13.42
N ASN A 152 -15.66 -20.88 13.18
CA ASN A 152 -15.01 -21.69 14.20
C ASN A 152 -13.48 -21.57 14.10
N LEU A 153 -12.82 -20.97 15.10
CA LEU A 153 -11.36 -21.04 15.15
C LEU A 153 -10.92 -22.45 15.48
N THR A 154 -10.23 -23.05 14.52
CA THR A 154 -9.46 -24.29 14.68
C THR A 154 -7.98 -23.95 14.90
N LYS A 155 -7.20 -24.92 15.36
CA LYS A 155 -5.73 -24.75 15.51
C LYS A 155 -5.06 -24.30 14.21
N ASN A 156 -5.58 -24.75 13.06
CA ASN A 156 -5.05 -24.40 11.74
C ASN A 156 -5.19 -22.90 11.44
N VAL A 157 -6.29 -22.28 11.89
CA VAL A 157 -6.51 -20.84 11.73
C VAL A 157 -5.46 -20.05 12.51
N TYR A 158 -5.18 -20.41 13.77
CA TYR A 158 -4.11 -19.77 14.55
C TYR A 158 -2.72 -19.88 13.90
N VAL A 159 -2.40 -21.04 13.31
CA VAL A 159 -1.15 -21.23 12.56
C VAL A 159 -1.10 -20.27 11.37
N LEU A 160 -2.18 -20.12 10.61
CA LEU A 160 -2.24 -19.18 9.48
C LEU A 160 -2.05 -17.73 9.92
N LEU A 161 -2.71 -17.30 11.01
CA LEU A 161 -2.51 -15.94 11.54
C LEU A 161 -1.05 -15.70 11.96
N ALA A 162 -0.41 -16.67 12.61
CA ALA A 162 1.00 -16.57 12.98
C ALA A 162 1.92 -16.52 11.74
N VAL A 163 1.62 -17.33 10.72
CA VAL A 163 2.35 -17.32 9.44
C VAL A 163 2.20 -15.97 8.73
N THR A 164 1.03 -15.33 8.77
CA THR A 164 0.84 -13.98 8.21
C THR A 164 1.78 -12.96 8.86
N LEU A 165 1.90 -12.98 10.21
CA LEU A 165 2.84 -12.09 10.91
C LEU A 165 4.30 -12.38 10.55
N LEU A 166 4.68 -13.66 10.47
CA LEU A 166 6.04 -14.05 10.10
C LEU A 166 6.37 -13.59 8.66
N LEU A 167 5.47 -13.85 7.71
CA LEU A 167 5.62 -13.42 6.31
C LEU A 167 5.66 -11.90 6.19
N PHE A 168 4.86 -11.18 6.99
CA PHE A 168 4.91 -9.73 7.04
C PHE A 168 6.27 -9.22 7.50
N LEU A 169 6.83 -9.76 8.59
CA LEU A 169 8.14 -9.36 9.10
C LEU A 169 9.28 -9.65 8.10
N ILE A 170 9.26 -10.84 7.49
CA ILE A 170 10.22 -11.21 6.44
C ILE A 170 10.09 -10.27 5.23
N SER A 171 8.86 -10.00 4.78
CA SER A 171 8.60 -9.11 3.65
C SER A 171 9.04 -7.67 3.96
N CYS A 172 8.78 -7.19 5.17
CA CYS A 172 9.21 -5.86 5.61
C CYS A 172 10.74 -5.76 5.65
N ALA A 173 11.43 -6.77 6.20
CA ALA A 173 12.89 -6.82 6.23
C ALA A 173 13.47 -6.84 4.81
N LEU A 174 12.93 -7.68 3.93
CA LEU A 174 13.38 -7.79 2.54
C LEU A 174 13.16 -6.49 1.77
N GLN A 175 11.98 -5.88 1.86
CA GLN A 175 11.71 -4.58 1.24
C GLN A 175 12.62 -3.49 1.80
N HIS A 176 12.87 -3.48 3.10
CA HIS A 176 13.77 -2.51 3.72
C HIS A 176 15.21 -2.67 3.21
N LEU A 177 15.70 -3.90 3.09
CA LEU A 177 17.04 -4.20 2.55
C LEU A 177 17.15 -3.85 1.06
N LEU A 178 16.17 -4.24 0.24
CA LEU A 178 16.16 -3.97 -1.20
C LEU A 178 15.97 -2.49 -1.54
N CYS A 179 15.20 -1.75 -0.73
CA CYS A 179 14.99 -0.32 -0.89
C CYS A 179 16.05 0.53 -0.16
N ARG A 180 17.03 -0.10 0.51
CA ARG A 180 18.15 0.59 1.16
C ARG A 180 19.06 1.17 0.06
N GLY A 181 18.96 2.49 -0.14
CA GLY A 181 19.74 3.23 -1.15
C GLY A 181 18.94 3.82 -2.31
N ARG A 182 17.65 3.51 -2.44
CA ARG A 182 16.77 4.16 -3.44
C ARG A 182 15.93 5.25 -2.76
N GLN A 183 16.29 6.51 -2.98
CA GLN A 183 15.45 7.64 -2.60
C GLN A 183 14.45 7.89 -3.73
N PHE A 184 13.15 7.69 -3.46
CA PHE A 184 12.09 8.04 -4.41
C PHE A 184 11.99 9.57 -4.51
N GLY A 185 12.05 10.11 -5.73
CA GLY A 185 11.49 11.42 -6.05
C GLY A 185 12.37 12.66 -5.94
N VAL A 186 13.58 12.62 -5.39
CA VAL A 186 14.46 13.81 -5.38
C VAL A 186 15.68 13.56 -6.26
N ARG A 187 15.60 14.05 -7.51
CA ARG A 187 16.78 14.29 -8.34
C ARG A 187 17.51 15.48 -7.70
N TYR A 188 18.43 15.21 -6.78
CA TYR A 188 19.44 16.21 -6.49
C TYR A 188 20.23 16.36 -7.79
N VAL A 189 20.10 17.50 -8.45
CA VAL A 189 21.14 17.93 -9.39
C VAL A 189 22.36 18.07 -8.51
N THR A 190 23.25 17.07 -8.52
CA THR A 190 24.59 17.24 -7.96
C THR A 190 25.15 18.46 -8.69
N PRO A 191 25.40 19.59 -8.01
CA PRO A 191 26.05 20.70 -8.68
C PRO A 191 27.36 20.13 -9.21
N ALA A 192 27.55 20.23 -10.53
CA ALA A 192 28.81 19.83 -11.16
C ALA A 192 29.93 20.48 -10.34
N LYS A 193 30.91 19.67 -9.90
CA LYS A 193 32.15 20.20 -9.32
C LYS A 193 32.59 21.36 -10.22
N PRO A 194 32.75 22.60 -9.70
CA PRO A 194 33.30 23.65 -10.53
C PRO A 194 34.65 23.14 -11.01
N HIS A 195 34.80 23.00 -12.32
CA HIS A 195 36.10 22.82 -12.93
C HIS A 195 36.93 24.02 -12.47
N SER A 196 37.88 23.78 -11.58
CA SER A 196 38.98 24.70 -11.37
C SER A 196 39.72 24.78 -12.70
N SER A 197 39.44 25.81 -13.49
CA SER A 197 40.24 26.17 -14.64
C SER A 197 41.61 26.61 -14.12
N PRO A 198 42.72 25.93 -14.49
CA PRO A 198 44.05 26.46 -14.24
C PRO A 198 44.37 27.40 -15.41
N SER A 199 43.80 28.61 -15.37
CA SER A 199 44.18 29.67 -16.32
C SER A 199 43.89 31.03 -15.71
N ALA A 200 44.62 31.35 -14.65
CA ALA A 200 44.69 32.70 -14.07
C ALA A 200 46.06 32.92 -13.39
N ALA A 201 47.12 32.34 -13.96
CA ALA A 201 48.48 32.43 -13.40
C ALA A 201 49.52 32.87 -14.44
N HIS A 202 49.10 33.45 -15.58
CA HIS A 202 50.04 33.86 -16.63
C HIS A 202 49.81 35.26 -17.21
N GLU A 203 49.14 36.15 -16.48
CA GLU A 203 48.92 37.55 -16.92
C GLU A 203 49.33 38.62 -15.90
N GLU A 204 50.11 38.28 -14.86
CA GLU A 204 50.64 39.25 -13.89
C GLU A 204 52.14 39.57 -14.06
N HIS A 205 52.73 39.35 -15.25
CA HIS A 205 54.16 39.64 -15.47
C HIS A 205 54.45 40.49 -16.72
N LEU A 206 53.56 41.41 -17.09
CA LEU A 206 53.84 42.33 -18.22
C LEU A 206 53.21 43.72 -18.11
N VAL A 207 53.13 44.28 -16.90
CA VAL A 207 52.80 45.71 -16.71
C VAL A 207 53.73 46.31 -15.68
N ASP A 208 55.00 46.48 -16.05
CA ASP A 208 55.91 47.44 -15.43
C ASP A 208 56.92 47.88 -16.50
N ALA A 209 56.57 48.94 -17.22
CA ALA A 209 57.51 49.74 -17.99
C ALA A 209 57.16 51.22 -17.75
N PRO A 210 58.07 52.02 -17.16
CA PRO A 210 57.78 53.39 -16.79
C PRO A 210 57.79 54.32 -18.01
N THR A 211 56.81 55.21 -18.05
CA THR A 211 56.73 56.37 -18.93
C THR A 211 57.92 57.31 -18.72
N SER A 212 58.74 57.50 -19.75
CA SER A 212 59.77 58.57 -19.81
C SER A 212 59.11 59.92 -20.10
N PRO A 213 59.49 61.01 -19.42
CA PRO A 213 59.07 62.36 -19.79
C PRO A 213 59.99 62.95 -20.87
N ASP A 214 59.39 63.66 -21.82
CA ASP A 214 60.07 64.40 -22.90
C ASP A 214 61.06 65.45 -22.37
N LEU A 215 62.23 65.58 -23.01
CA LEU A 215 62.88 66.89 -23.28
C LEU A 215 63.98 66.75 -24.37
N HIS A 216 63.74 67.34 -25.54
CA HIS A 216 64.73 67.75 -26.56
C HIS A 216 65.59 68.94 -26.06
N PRO A 217 66.48 69.56 -26.86
CA PRO A 217 67.62 69.09 -27.68
C PRO A 217 68.94 69.82 -27.27
N GLU A 218 69.99 69.66 -28.10
CA GLU A 218 71.29 70.39 -28.21
C GLU A 218 72.54 69.52 -28.05
#